data_AF-A0A964I5F3-F1
#
_entry.id   AF-A0A964I5F3-F1
#
_cell.length_a   1.000
_cell.length_b   1.000
_cell.length_c   1.000
_cell.angle_alpha   90.00
_cell.angle_beta   90.00
_cell.angle_gamma   90.00
#
_symmetry.space_group_name_H-M   'P 1'
#
loop_
_entity.id
_entity.type
_entity.pdbx_description
1 polymer ?
#
loop_
_entity_poly.entity_id
_entity_poly.type
_entity_poly.pdbx_seq_one_letter_code
_entity_poly.pdbx_strand_id
1 'polypeptide(L)'
;MTGPVPDPAFHWTVEPWGRALRCSPLETIVQHAFTSKQLKLPDADGWTAAAASVGGTTNQVRRVKQVHGNVARVLTRGETGATDDDAKPDGDAVVSNVAGLLLAVMVADCVPIIVADRTSGAAGAIHAGWRGTSARVGPAALDSMRRHFGTEPSDLTVAIGPSISR
;
A
#
# COMPACT_ATOMS: atom_id res chain seq x y z
N MET A 1 -1.30 -24.03 -12.92
CA MET A 1 -0.42 -24.11 -11.74
C MET A 1 -1.01 -23.25 -10.64
N THR A 2 -1.44 -23.83 -9.54
CA THR A 2 -1.84 -23.10 -8.33
C THR A 2 -0.60 -22.41 -7.77
N GLY A 3 -0.68 -21.12 -7.44
CA GLY A 3 0.44 -20.43 -6.79
C GLY A 3 0.70 -20.96 -5.38
N PRO A 4 1.66 -20.37 -4.64
CA PRO A 4 1.92 -20.78 -3.27
C PRO A 4 0.64 -20.66 -2.44
N VAL A 5 0.44 -21.63 -1.54
CA VAL A 5 -0.65 -21.60 -0.57
C VAL A 5 -0.34 -20.47 0.41
N PRO A 6 -1.19 -19.44 0.49
CA PRO A 6 -0.94 -18.32 1.40
C PRO A 6 -1.33 -18.70 2.84
N ASP A 7 -0.93 -17.85 3.80
CA ASP A 7 -1.47 -17.90 5.16
C ASP A 7 -3.01 -17.81 5.15
N PRO A 8 -3.74 -18.44 6.09
CA PRO A 8 -5.21 -18.46 6.11
C PRO A 8 -5.87 -17.08 6.14
N ALA A 9 -5.19 -16.04 6.61
CA ALA A 9 -5.70 -14.67 6.55
C ALA A 9 -5.71 -14.09 5.13
N PHE A 10 -5.06 -14.76 4.18
CA PHE A 10 -4.89 -14.30 2.81
C PHE A 10 -5.50 -15.28 1.80
N HIS A 11 -5.92 -14.73 0.67
CA HIS A 11 -6.39 -15.53 -0.45
C HIS A 11 -6.06 -14.85 -1.78
N TRP A 12 -6.08 -15.64 -2.85
CA TRP A 12 -5.80 -15.17 -4.20
C TRP A 12 -7.08 -14.79 -4.92
N THR A 13 -7.10 -13.61 -5.57
CA THR A 13 -8.11 -13.23 -6.56
C THR A 13 -7.56 -13.31 -7.98
N VAL A 14 -8.46 -13.37 -8.96
CA VAL A 14 -8.14 -13.32 -10.39
C VAL A 14 -8.58 -11.98 -10.94
N GLU A 15 -7.64 -11.27 -11.52
CA GLU A 15 -7.78 -9.95 -12.13
C GLU A 15 -7.51 -10.07 -13.64
N PRO A 16 -7.95 -9.09 -14.48
CA PRO A 16 -7.67 -9.11 -15.92
C PRO A 16 -6.18 -9.18 -16.28
N TRP A 17 -5.31 -8.69 -15.39
CA TRP A 17 -3.86 -8.67 -15.56
C TRP A 17 -3.14 -9.85 -14.88
N GLY A 18 -3.86 -10.72 -14.17
CA GLY A 18 -3.25 -11.85 -13.46
C GLY A 18 -3.83 -12.08 -12.07
N ARG A 19 -2.98 -12.39 -11.09
CA ARG A 19 -3.40 -12.70 -9.72
C ARG A 19 -3.00 -11.61 -8.73
N ALA A 20 -3.92 -11.26 -7.84
CA ALA A 20 -3.66 -10.42 -6.68
C ALA A 20 -3.84 -11.23 -5.39
N LEU A 21 -3.05 -10.92 -4.37
CA LEU A 21 -3.26 -11.44 -3.02
C LEU A 21 -4.07 -10.42 -2.21
N ARG A 22 -5.08 -10.90 -1.49
CA ARG A 22 -5.96 -10.13 -0.60
C ARG A 22 -5.83 -10.66 0.82
N CYS A 23 -6.06 -9.80 1.80
CA CYS A 23 -6.06 -10.09 3.23
C CYS A 23 -7.48 -9.94 3.76
N SER A 24 -8.13 -11.04 4.13
CA SER A 24 -9.54 -11.06 4.54
C SER A 24 -9.86 -10.12 5.72
N PRO A 25 -9.03 -10.01 6.77
CA PRO A 25 -9.21 -9.00 7.82
C PRO A 25 -9.22 -7.54 7.34
N LEU A 26 -8.52 -7.22 6.24
CA LEU A 26 -8.51 -5.86 5.68
C LEU A 26 -9.72 -5.57 4.80
N GLU A 27 -10.33 -6.58 4.17
CA GLU A 27 -11.43 -6.39 3.22
C GLU A 27 -12.68 -5.76 3.86
N THR A 28 -12.85 -5.95 5.17
CA THR A 28 -13.95 -5.33 5.91
C THR A 28 -13.75 -3.85 6.18
N ILE A 29 -12.55 -3.30 5.88
CA ILE A 29 -12.16 -1.92 6.18
C ILE A 29 -11.80 -1.17 4.90
N VAL A 30 -11.00 -1.78 4.01
CA VAL A 30 -10.44 -1.11 2.83
C VAL A 30 -10.27 -2.05 1.64
N GLN A 31 -10.57 -1.54 0.44
CA GLN A 31 -10.20 -2.18 -0.82
C GLN A 31 -8.69 -2.12 -1.00
N HIS A 32 -8.03 -3.27 -1.12
CA HIS A 32 -6.58 -3.35 -1.15
C HIS A 32 -6.11 -4.55 -1.97
N ALA A 33 -4.90 -4.48 -2.54
CA ALA A 33 -4.30 -5.58 -3.28
C ALA A 33 -2.79 -5.63 -3.02
N PHE A 34 -2.24 -6.83 -2.89
CA PHE A 34 -0.83 -7.07 -3.20
C PHE A 34 -0.75 -7.63 -4.62
N THR A 35 -0.20 -6.85 -5.55
CA THR A 35 -0.10 -7.24 -6.96
C THR A 35 1.01 -8.27 -7.16
N SER A 36 0.96 -9.00 -8.28
CA SER A 36 1.99 -9.97 -8.66
C SER A 36 2.77 -9.52 -9.90
N LYS A 37 3.88 -10.18 -10.20
CA LYS A 37 4.72 -9.93 -11.39
C LYS A 37 4.01 -10.07 -12.74
N GLN A 38 2.77 -10.56 -12.76
CA GLN A 38 1.94 -10.66 -13.95
C GLN A 38 1.42 -9.27 -14.37
N LEU A 39 1.24 -8.38 -13.41
CA LEU A 39 1.01 -6.97 -13.67
C LEU A 39 2.33 -6.32 -14.12
N LYS A 40 2.29 -5.64 -15.27
CA LYS A 40 3.40 -4.80 -15.73
C LYS A 40 3.31 -3.47 -15.02
N LEU A 41 4.39 -3.03 -14.39
CA LEU A 41 4.54 -1.71 -13.76
C LEU A 41 5.98 -1.26 -14.02
N PRO A 42 6.28 0.06 -14.08
CA PRO A 42 5.41 1.19 -13.73
C PRO A 42 4.68 1.84 -14.92
N ASP A 43 4.40 1.10 -16.00
CA ASP A 43 3.70 1.64 -17.18
C ASP A 43 2.27 2.14 -16.86
N ALA A 44 1.74 3.00 -17.74
CA ALA A 44 0.44 3.65 -17.54
C ALA A 44 -0.73 2.64 -17.56
N ASP A 45 -0.65 1.63 -18.43
CA ASP A 45 -1.65 0.57 -18.52
C ASP A 45 -1.67 -0.28 -17.24
N GLY A 46 -0.49 -0.57 -16.70
CA GLY A 46 -0.29 -1.24 -15.43
C GLY A 46 -0.92 -0.51 -14.26
N TRP A 47 -0.72 0.80 -14.16
CA TRP A 47 -1.37 1.61 -13.12
C TRP A 47 -2.88 1.66 -13.30
N THR A 48 -3.37 1.68 -14.55
CA THR A 48 -4.81 1.62 -14.84
C THR A 48 -5.41 0.30 -14.37
N ALA A 49 -4.76 -0.81 -14.71
CA ALA A 49 -5.12 -2.17 -14.31
C ALA A 49 -5.06 -2.36 -12.78
N ALA A 50 -4.02 -1.83 -12.12
CA ALA A 50 -3.89 -1.85 -10.66
C ALA A 50 -5.02 -1.08 -9.98
N ALA A 51 -5.30 0.15 -10.43
CA ALA A 51 -6.34 0.98 -9.85
C ALA A 51 -7.73 0.33 -10.02
N ALA A 52 -8.01 -0.23 -11.20
CA ALA A 52 -9.26 -0.92 -11.47
C ALA A 52 -9.47 -2.14 -10.55
N SER A 53 -8.40 -2.87 -10.18
CA SER A 53 -8.47 -4.04 -9.29
C SER A 53 -8.90 -3.73 -7.85
N VAL A 54 -8.94 -2.45 -7.48
CA VAL A 54 -9.41 -1.95 -6.18
C VAL A 54 -10.56 -0.93 -6.34
N GLY A 55 -11.21 -0.91 -7.52
CA GLY A 55 -12.39 -0.10 -7.78
C GLY A 55 -12.13 1.39 -8.01
N GLY A 56 -10.92 1.77 -8.43
CA GLY A 56 -10.56 3.17 -8.69
C GLY A 56 -9.90 3.39 -10.05
N THR A 57 -9.34 4.59 -10.21
CA THR A 57 -8.71 5.11 -11.42
C THR A 57 -7.31 5.64 -11.11
N THR A 58 -6.47 5.80 -12.13
CA THR A 58 -5.10 6.29 -11.97
C THR A 58 -5.00 7.67 -11.32
N ASN A 59 -6.01 8.53 -11.49
CA ASN A 59 -6.09 9.86 -10.87
C ASN A 59 -6.23 9.81 -9.33
N GLN A 60 -6.70 8.68 -8.80
CA GLN A 60 -6.86 8.46 -7.36
C GLN A 60 -5.58 7.96 -6.70
N VAL A 61 -4.59 7.52 -7.48
CA VAL A 61 -3.36 6.93 -6.96
C VAL A 61 -2.46 7.99 -6.32
N ARG A 62 -1.96 7.70 -5.12
CA ARG A 62 -0.99 8.49 -4.35
C ARG A 62 0.21 7.63 -4.01
N ARG A 63 1.39 8.19 -4.28
CA ARG A 63 2.68 7.50 -4.17
C ARG A 63 3.74 8.46 -3.67
N VAL A 64 4.84 7.89 -3.22
CA VAL A 64 6.05 8.59 -2.84
C VAL A 64 7.21 8.14 -3.70
N LYS A 65 8.26 8.96 -3.75
CA LYS A 65 9.56 8.55 -4.25
C LYS A 65 10.28 7.79 -3.14
N GLN A 66 10.33 6.47 -3.30
CA GLN A 66 10.89 5.55 -2.30
C GLN A 66 12.41 5.68 -2.23
N VAL A 67 12.91 6.09 -1.06
CA VAL A 67 14.33 6.39 -0.82
C VAL A 67 14.96 5.46 0.22
N HIS A 68 14.23 4.42 0.64
CA HIS A 68 14.64 3.47 1.68
C HIS A 68 14.93 4.12 3.04
N GLY A 69 14.23 5.23 3.33
CA GLY A 69 14.23 5.93 4.61
C GLY A 69 13.04 5.53 5.49
N ASN A 70 12.62 6.44 6.37
CA ASN A 70 11.52 6.23 7.32
C ASN A 70 10.42 7.29 7.27
N VAL A 71 10.41 8.12 6.23
CA VAL A 71 9.46 9.23 6.14
C VAL A 71 8.10 8.72 5.67
N ALA A 72 7.07 8.98 6.48
CA ALA A 72 5.68 8.78 6.12
C ALA A 72 5.04 10.10 5.66
N ARG A 73 4.44 10.09 4.47
CA ARG A 73 3.76 11.25 3.89
C ARG A 73 2.26 11.13 4.07
N VAL A 74 1.64 12.17 4.62
CA VAL A 74 0.19 12.35 4.60
C VAL A 74 -0.16 12.96 3.25
N LEU A 75 -0.85 12.23 2.37
CA LEU A 75 -1.23 12.72 1.05
C LEU A 75 -2.75 12.86 0.93
N THR A 76 -3.19 13.91 0.23
CA THR A 76 -4.62 14.25 0.07
C THR A 76 -5.01 14.34 -1.42
N ARG A 77 -6.11 15.03 -1.76
CA ARG A 77 -6.50 15.25 -3.16
C ARG A 77 -5.58 16.30 -3.80
N GLY A 78 -5.05 15.99 -4.99
CA GLY A 78 -4.41 17.01 -5.84
C GLY A 78 -2.89 17.19 -5.69
N GLU A 79 -2.12 16.17 -5.29
CA GLU A 79 -0.68 16.37 -4.99
C GLU A 79 0.29 15.48 -5.80
N THR A 80 -0.13 14.29 -6.25
CA THR A 80 0.72 13.38 -7.07
C THR A 80 -0.17 12.41 -7.86
N GLY A 81 0.22 12.07 -9.10
CA GLY A 81 -0.43 11.02 -9.91
C GLY A 81 0.28 9.66 -9.87
N ALA A 82 -0.29 8.64 -10.49
CA ALA A 82 0.29 7.29 -10.56
C ALA A 82 1.70 7.26 -11.21
N THR A 83 1.87 8.02 -12.29
CA THR A 83 3.05 8.04 -13.17
C THR A 83 3.88 9.33 -13.09
N ASP A 84 3.51 10.27 -12.23
CA ASP A 84 4.19 11.56 -12.11
C ASP A 84 5.39 11.43 -11.14
N ASP A 85 6.50 10.85 -11.62
CA ASP A 85 7.66 10.54 -10.77
C ASP A 85 8.38 11.79 -10.26
N ASP A 86 8.40 12.89 -11.02
CA ASP A 86 9.10 14.12 -10.65
C ASP A 86 8.35 14.94 -9.59
N ALA A 87 7.02 14.81 -9.51
CA ALA A 87 6.22 15.50 -8.50
C ALA A 87 6.15 14.76 -7.14
N LYS A 88 6.64 13.52 -7.06
CA LYS A 88 6.50 12.70 -5.83
C LYS A 88 7.44 13.17 -4.73
N PRO A 89 6.95 13.45 -3.52
CA PRO A 89 7.82 13.73 -2.38
C PRO A 89 8.59 12.47 -1.98
N ASP A 90 9.82 12.65 -1.51
CA ASP A 90 10.61 11.57 -0.93
C ASP A 90 9.90 10.98 0.30
N GLY A 91 9.82 9.65 0.37
CA GLY A 91 9.26 8.93 1.50
C GLY A 91 9.09 7.44 1.21
N ASP A 92 8.83 6.67 2.26
CA ASP A 92 8.71 5.21 2.18
C ASP A 92 7.39 4.71 2.78
N ALA A 93 6.52 5.62 3.20
CA ALA A 93 5.14 5.33 3.55
C ALA A 93 4.21 6.44 3.06
N VAL A 94 3.00 6.07 2.66
CA VAL A 94 1.91 6.98 2.37
C VAL A 94 0.75 6.65 3.29
N VAL A 95 0.16 7.67 3.92
CA VAL A 95 -1.02 7.52 4.79
C VAL A 95 -2.07 8.57 4.44
N SER A 96 -3.35 8.26 4.58
CA SER A 96 -4.46 9.17 4.34
C SER A 96 -5.76 8.65 4.95
N ASN A 97 -6.67 9.54 5.33
CA ASN A 97 -8.07 9.20 5.64
C ASN A 97 -9.06 9.72 4.59
N VAL A 98 -8.55 10.20 3.45
CA VAL A 98 -9.40 10.74 2.39
C VAL A 98 -10.00 9.60 1.57
N ALA A 99 -11.32 9.44 1.70
CA ALA A 99 -12.07 8.45 0.92
C ALA A 99 -11.88 8.63 -0.60
N GLY A 100 -11.69 7.49 -1.27
CA GLY A 100 -11.50 7.42 -2.72
C GLY A 100 -10.07 7.68 -3.20
N LEU A 101 -9.06 7.75 -2.31
CA LEU A 101 -7.66 7.70 -2.71
C LEU A 101 -7.13 6.26 -2.69
N LEU A 102 -6.21 5.96 -3.61
CA LEU A 102 -5.50 4.69 -3.67
C LEU A 102 -4.04 4.92 -3.25
N LEU A 103 -3.63 4.38 -2.11
CA LEU A 103 -2.27 4.55 -1.60
C LEU A 103 -1.39 3.40 -2.09
N ALA A 104 -0.24 3.71 -2.68
CA ALA A 104 0.61 2.68 -3.27
C ALA A 104 2.10 2.89 -3.00
N VAL A 105 2.78 1.77 -2.76
CA VAL A 105 4.24 1.62 -2.79
C VAL A 105 4.59 0.49 -3.75
N MET A 106 5.80 0.51 -4.31
CA MET A 106 6.30 -0.57 -5.16
C MET A 106 7.37 -1.35 -4.43
N VAL A 107 7.38 -2.67 -4.58
CA VAL A 107 8.41 -3.51 -3.96
C VAL A 107 8.91 -4.55 -4.96
N ALA A 108 10.18 -4.87 -4.84
CA ALA A 108 10.79 -6.11 -5.29
C ALA A 108 11.71 -6.54 -4.14
N ASP A 109 11.41 -7.67 -3.51
CA ASP A 109 12.04 -8.22 -2.30
C ASP A 109 11.74 -7.50 -0.98
N CYS A 110 11.68 -6.16 -0.95
CA CYS A 110 11.33 -5.40 0.26
C CYS A 110 9.92 -5.74 0.79
N VAL A 111 9.67 -5.50 2.07
CA VAL A 111 8.40 -5.88 2.73
C VAL A 111 7.32 -4.81 2.46
N PRO A 112 6.24 -5.13 1.72
CA PRO A 112 5.09 -4.25 1.60
C PRO A 112 4.16 -4.45 2.80
N ILE A 113 3.72 -3.36 3.42
CA ILE A 113 2.78 -3.40 4.54
C ILE A 113 1.59 -2.51 4.22
N ILE A 114 0.38 -3.05 4.38
CA ILE A 114 -0.87 -2.29 4.31
C ILE A 114 -1.44 -2.21 5.73
N VAL A 115 -1.84 -1.00 6.13
CA VAL A 115 -2.48 -0.75 7.43
C VAL A 115 -3.79 -0.01 7.21
N ALA A 116 -4.82 -0.35 7.97
CA ALA A 116 -6.10 0.33 7.93
C ALA A 116 -6.71 0.46 9.33
N ASP A 117 -7.33 1.61 9.58
CA ASP A 117 -8.03 1.98 10.79
C ASP A 117 -9.54 1.96 10.52
N ARG A 118 -10.27 1.09 11.23
CA ARG A 118 -11.72 0.94 11.06
C ARG A 118 -12.55 2.10 11.59
N THR A 119 -12.00 2.91 12.50
CA THR A 119 -12.71 4.01 13.19
C THR A 119 -12.54 5.31 12.41
N SER A 120 -11.31 5.68 12.09
CA SER A 120 -11.03 6.94 11.38
C SER A 120 -11.16 6.83 9.86
N GLY A 121 -11.17 5.61 9.31
CA GLY A 121 -11.09 5.35 7.88
C GLY A 121 -9.69 5.64 7.29
N ALA A 122 -8.69 5.87 8.15
CA ALA A 122 -7.32 6.05 7.71
C ALA A 122 -6.72 4.74 7.19
N ALA A 123 -5.95 4.83 6.12
CA ALA A 123 -5.18 3.73 5.57
C ALA A 123 -3.74 4.16 5.28
N GLY A 124 -2.87 3.17 5.12
CA GLY A 124 -1.48 3.37 4.78
C GLY A 124 -0.89 2.24 3.95
N ALA A 125 0.04 2.61 3.05
CA ALA A 125 0.88 1.70 2.30
C ALA A 125 2.35 2.01 2.61
N ILE A 126 3.11 1.01 3.03
CA ILE A 126 4.44 1.17 3.60
C ILE A 126 5.42 0.25 2.86
N HIS A 127 6.53 0.84 2.42
CA HIS A 127 7.70 0.16 1.90
C HIS A 127 8.73 -0.03 3.02
N ALA A 128 8.88 -1.27 3.47
CA ALA A 128 9.83 -1.63 4.52
C ALA A 128 10.97 -2.49 3.96
N GLY A 129 11.92 -1.84 3.27
CA GLY A 129 13.23 -2.42 3.00
C GLY A 129 14.10 -2.46 4.26
N TRP A 130 15.23 -3.17 4.23
CA TRP A 130 16.07 -3.36 5.43
C TRP A 130 16.50 -2.04 6.10
N ARG A 131 16.84 -1.01 5.31
CA ARG A 131 17.18 0.33 5.81
C ARG A 131 16.00 1.01 6.47
N GLY A 132 14.84 0.98 5.83
CA GLY A 132 13.60 1.56 6.36
C GLY A 132 13.15 0.86 7.65
N THR A 133 13.25 -0.46 7.71
CA THR A 133 12.97 -1.25 8.91
C THR A 133 13.92 -0.87 10.05
N SER A 134 15.23 -0.81 9.79
CA SER A 134 16.22 -0.35 10.77
C SER A 134 15.97 1.09 11.22
N ALA A 135 15.47 1.94 10.34
CA ALA A 135 15.10 3.33 10.62
C ALA A 135 13.66 3.50 11.17
N ARG A 136 12.97 2.39 11.46
CA ARG A 136 11.60 2.36 12.03
C ARG A 136 10.51 2.99 11.16
N VAL A 137 10.50 2.72 9.85
CA VAL A 137 9.46 3.22 8.92
C VAL A 137 8.04 2.79 9.31
N GLY A 138 7.84 1.56 9.79
CA GLY A 138 6.54 1.08 10.27
C GLY A 138 5.99 1.94 11.42
N PRO A 139 6.73 2.04 12.55
CA PRO A 139 6.36 2.95 13.62
C PRO A 139 6.17 4.41 13.18
N ALA A 140 7.03 4.95 12.31
CA ALA A 140 6.88 6.31 11.81
C ALA A 140 5.55 6.51 11.04
N ALA A 141 5.09 5.51 10.29
CA ALA A 141 3.80 5.54 9.62
C ALA A 141 2.63 5.51 10.62
N LEU A 142 2.68 4.63 11.63
CA LEU A 142 1.64 4.55 12.67
C LEU A 142 1.57 5.83 13.53
N ASP A 143 2.73 6.39 13.89
CA ASP A 143 2.80 7.67 14.61
C ASP A 143 2.26 8.83 13.76
N SER A 144 2.42 8.76 12.43
CA SER A 144 1.79 9.72 11.52
C SER A 144 0.26 9.56 11.52
N MET A 145 -0.25 8.33 11.37
CA MET A 145 -1.70 8.07 11.42
C MET A 145 -2.31 8.52 12.75
N ARG A 146 -1.66 8.23 13.87
CA ARG A 146 -2.11 8.67 15.21
C ARG A 146 -2.17 10.18 15.31
N ARG A 147 -1.11 10.89 14.92
CA ARG A 147 -1.03 12.36 15.01
C ARG A 147 -2.03 13.07 14.11
N HIS A 148 -2.30 12.54 12.92
CA HIS A 148 -3.11 13.24 11.91
C HIS A 148 -4.57 12.80 11.89
N PHE A 149 -4.88 11.56 12.29
CA PHE A 149 -6.22 10.98 12.16
C PHE A 149 -6.77 10.45 13.49
N GLY A 150 -6.00 10.52 14.58
CA GLY A 150 -6.41 9.98 15.87
C GLY A 150 -6.43 8.45 15.93
N THR A 151 -5.72 7.78 15.01
CA THR A 151 -5.65 6.32 14.96
C THR A 151 -5.08 5.74 16.25
N GLU A 152 -5.79 4.75 16.79
CA GLU A 152 -5.37 3.98 17.96
C GLU A 152 -5.01 2.53 17.57
N PRO A 153 -4.00 1.90 18.21
CA PRO A 153 -3.57 0.55 17.86
C PRO A 153 -4.67 -0.52 17.92
N SER A 154 -5.66 -0.35 18.80
CA SER A 154 -6.80 -1.27 18.92
C SER A 154 -7.72 -1.27 17.70
N ASP A 155 -7.68 -0.22 16.89
CA ASP A 155 -8.51 -0.04 15.70
C ASP A 155 -7.80 -0.42 14.39
N LEU A 156 -6.53 -0.79 14.48
CA LEU A 156 -5.71 -1.14 13.34
C LEU A 156 -5.82 -2.61 12.94
N THR A 157 -5.97 -2.82 11.63
CA THR A 157 -5.61 -4.08 10.96
C THR A 157 -4.36 -3.83 10.13
N VAL A 158 -3.38 -4.74 10.23
CA VAL A 158 -2.11 -4.68 9.48
C VAL A 158 -1.93 -5.97 8.70
N ALA A 159 -1.63 -5.85 7.40
CA ALA A 159 -1.26 -6.97 6.55
C ALA A 159 0.17 -6.79 6.03
N ILE A 160 0.98 -7.84 6.20
CA ILE A 160 2.34 -7.92 5.67
C ILE A 160 2.29 -8.77 4.42
N GLY A 161 2.63 -8.18 3.27
CA GLY A 161 2.52 -8.84 1.98
C GLY A 161 3.76 -9.64 1.58
N PRO A 162 3.74 -10.21 0.36
CA PRO A 162 4.83 -11.02 -0.18
C PRO A 162 6.16 -10.25 -0.20
N SER A 163 7.22 -10.90 0.27
CA SER A 163 8.57 -10.35 0.34
C SER A 163 9.61 -11.47 0.35
N ILE A 164 10.89 -11.12 0.26
CA ILE A 164 11.95 -12.12 0.38
C ILE A 164 11.93 -12.77 1.77
N SER A 165 12.10 -14.09 1.81
CA SER A 165 12.18 -14.87 3.05
C SER A 165 13.55 -15.55 3.16
N ARG A 166 13.86 -16.09 4.34
CA ARG A 166 15.16 -16.72 4.63
C ARG A 166 15.32 -18.08 3.96
#